data_AF-A0A7X8PBR6-F1
#
_entry.id   AF-A0A7X8PBR6-F1
#
_cell.length_a   1.000
_cell.length_b   1.000
_cell.length_c   1.000
_cell.angle_alpha   90.00
_cell.angle_beta   90.00
_cell.angle_gamma   90.00
#
_symmetry.space_group_name_H-M   'P 1'
#
loop_
_entity.id
_entity.type
_entity.pdbx_description
1 polymer ?
#
loop_
_entity_poly.entity_id
_entity_poly.type
_entity_poly.pdbx_seq_one_letter_code
_entity_poly.pdbx_strand_id
1 'polypeptide(L)'
;MAFVSFRSRLRAFQTMRCDPPEPGFIADLEFLENRDLDLSVRLGAMLGLNALLITIGTHPISASPGAPLSLDAPTQAGFVLANLAALLPLVISCFLALRAMLLGEEFDADGLEGDAALRQRLFASFIRSIDAQARLLYHAVRWTITGGALNLLLWGAILYAKMA
;
A
#
# COMPACT_ATOMS: atom_id res chain seq x y z
N MET A 1 -24.77 -11.87 12.04
CA MET A 1 -24.24 -10.69 11.34
C MET A 1 -25.41 -9.94 10.73
N ALA A 2 -25.70 -8.74 11.24
CA ALA A 2 -26.83 -7.95 10.76
C ALA A 2 -26.28 -6.85 9.84
N PHE A 3 -26.49 -7.01 8.53
CA PHE A 3 -25.97 -6.08 7.54
C PHE A 3 -26.64 -4.70 7.70
N VAL A 4 -25.93 -3.70 8.20
CA VAL A 4 -26.45 -2.32 8.25
C VAL A 4 -26.54 -1.78 6.82
N SER A 5 -27.76 -1.54 6.37
CA SER A 5 -28.06 -1.05 5.01
C SER A 5 -27.34 0.28 4.71
N PHE A 6 -26.84 0.41 3.48
CA PHE A 6 -26.28 1.67 2.96
C PHE A 6 -27.23 2.85 3.14
N ARG A 7 -28.55 2.61 3.04
CA ARG A 7 -29.57 3.65 3.27
C ARG A 7 -29.56 4.20 4.69
N SER A 8 -29.27 3.36 5.69
CA SER A 8 -29.19 3.78 7.10
C SER A 8 -27.96 4.65 7.33
N ARG A 9 -26.82 4.31 6.73
CA ARG A 9 -25.60 5.12 6.78
C ARG A 9 -25.81 6.48 6.09
N LEU A 10 -26.47 6.48 4.93
CA LEU A 10 -26.78 7.70 4.19
C LEU A 10 -27.70 8.63 4.99
N ARG A 11 -28.72 8.09 5.66
CA ARG A 11 -29.60 8.88 6.53
C ARG A 11 -28.85 9.47 7.71
N ALA A 12 -28.06 8.67 8.43
CA ALA A 12 -27.23 9.16 9.52
C ALA A 12 -26.27 10.27 9.06
N PHE A 13 -25.67 10.13 7.87
CA PHE A 13 -24.83 11.17 7.28
C PHE A 13 -25.62 12.44 6.92
N GLN A 14 -26.80 12.32 6.30
CA GLN A 14 -27.69 13.44 6.00
C GLN A 14 -28.09 14.19 7.29
N THR A 15 -28.34 13.47 8.38
CA THR A 15 -28.61 14.05 9.69
C THR A 15 -27.36 14.68 10.33
N MET A 16 -26.15 14.22 9.99
CA MET A 16 -24.89 14.83 10.46
C MET A 16 -24.59 16.14 9.75
N ARG A 17 -24.84 16.16 8.45
CA ARG A 17 -24.62 17.31 7.58
C ARG A 17 -25.41 18.53 8.04
N CYS A 18 -26.57 18.35 8.67
CA CYS A 18 -27.58 19.40 8.88
C CYS A 18 -28.04 20.03 7.54
N ASP A 19 -29.11 20.80 7.56
CA ASP A 19 -29.55 21.56 6.38
C ASP A 19 -29.91 23.01 6.79
N PRO A 20 -29.10 24.02 6.42
CA PRO A 20 -27.86 23.93 5.65
C PRO A 20 -26.66 23.43 6.48
N PRO A 21 -25.63 22.82 5.84
CA PRO A 21 -24.40 22.43 6.51
C PRO A 21 -23.58 23.62 7.01
N GLU A 22 -22.98 23.47 8.18
CA GLU A 22 -22.07 24.47 8.72
C GLU A 22 -20.80 24.59 7.84
N PRO A 23 -20.33 25.81 7.54
CA PRO A 23 -19.14 26.00 6.71
C PRO A 23 -17.90 25.26 7.23
N GLY A 24 -17.73 25.15 8.55
CA GLY A 24 -16.63 24.40 9.17
C GLY A 24 -16.68 22.90 8.88
N PHE A 25 -17.89 22.32 8.89
CA PHE A 25 -18.09 20.90 8.56
C PHE A 25 -17.74 20.59 7.10
N ILE A 26 -18.05 21.51 6.17
CA ILE A 26 -17.65 21.38 4.76
C ILE A 26 -16.13 21.42 4.63
N ALA A 27 -15.47 22.37 5.29
CA ALA A 27 -14.01 22.49 5.25
C ALA A 27 -13.30 21.24 5.79
N ASP A 28 -13.82 20.64 6.86
CA ASP A 28 -13.28 19.39 7.41
C ASP A 28 -13.46 18.21 6.44
N LEU A 29 -14.60 18.12 5.76
CA LEU A 29 -14.83 17.08 4.74
C LEU A 29 -13.90 17.26 3.54
N GLU A 30 -13.76 18.48 3.02
CA GLU A 30 -12.83 18.78 1.93
C GLU A 30 -11.38 18.45 2.32
N PHE A 31 -10.99 18.75 3.56
CA PHE A 31 -9.65 18.39 4.06
C PHE A 31 -9.43 16.88 4.05
N LEU A 32 -10.39 16.11 4.57
CA LEU A 32 -10.29 14.65 4.64
C LEU A 32 -10.34 14.00 3.25
N GLU A 33 -11.19 14.50 2.35
CA GLU A 33 -11.28 14.04 0.96
C GLU A 33 -9.95 14.26 0.23
N ASN A 34 -9.38 15.47 0.31
CA ASN A 34 -8.09 15.76 -0.30
C ASN A 34 -6.98 14.87 0.26
N ARG A 35 -7.04 14.54 1.56
CA ARG A 35 -6.07 13.66 2.20
C ARG A 35 -6.17 12.21 1.73
N ASP A 36 -7.38 11.68 1.62
CA ASP A 36 -7.65 10.33 1.11
C ASP A 36 -7.25 10.20 -0.36
N LEU A 37 -7.52 11.23 -1.17
CA LEU A 37 -7.10 11.30 -2.56
C LEU A 37 -5.56 11.31 -2.70
N ASP A 38 -4.86 12.14 -1.92
CA ASP A 38 -3.39 12.17 -1.88
C ASP A 38 -2.80 10.80 -1.49
N LEU A 39 -3.38 10.12 -0.50
CA LEU A 39 -2.95 8.78 -0.11
C LEU A 39 -3.17 7.75 -1.23
N SER A 40 -4.33 7.79 -1.88
CA SER A 40 -4.66 6.91 -3.00
C SER A 40 -3.68 7.07 -4.17
N VAL A 41 -3.36 8.30 -4.54
CA VAL A 41 -2.36 8.61 -5.58
C VAL A 41 -0.98 8.08 -5.19
N ARG A 42 -0.55 8.32 -3.94
CA ARG A 42 0.75 7.84 -3.45
C ARG A 42 0.83 6.32 -3.41
N LEU A 43 -0.22 5.64 -2.97
CA LEU A 43 -0.29 4.17 -2.97
C LEU A 43 -0.22 3.62 -4.40
N GLY A 44 -0.92 4.24 -5.35
CA GLY A 44 -0.87 3.87 -6.77
C GLY A 44 0.53 4.04 -7.35
N ALA A 45 1.16 5.18 -7.11
CA ALA A 45 2.54 5.45 -7.50
C ALA A 45 3.52 4.44 -6.88
N MET A 46 3.29 4.06 -5.62
CA MET A 46 4.11 3.07 -4.91
C MET A 46 4.04 1.68 -5.57
N LEU A 47 2.85 1.23 -5.94
CA LEU A 47 2.67 -0.03 -6.66
C LEU A 47 3.36 0.00 -8.03
N GLY A 48 3.21 1.11 -8.77
CA GLY A 48 3.89 1.31 -10.05
C GLY A 48 5.41 1.24 -9.92
N LEU A 49 5.98 1.94 -8.93
CA LEU A 49 7.41 1.91 -8.65
C LEU A 49 7.90 0.50 -8.27
N ASN A 50 7.17 -0.19 -7.40
CA ASN A 50 7.53 -1.56 -7.01
C ASN A 50 7.49 -2.52 -8.20
N ALA A 51 6.53 -2.39 -9.11
CA ALA A 51 6.47 -3.20 -10.32
C ALA A 51 7.72 -2.99 -11.20
N LEU A 52 8.15 -1.74 -11.38
CA LEU A 52 9.40 -1.43 -12.09
C LEU A 52 10.62 -2.05 -11.40
N LEU A 53 10.73 -1.89 -10.07
CA LEU A 53 11.85 -2.44 -9.31
C LEU A 53 11.89 -3.96 -9.33
N ILE A 54 10.74 -4.64 -9.21
CA ILE A 54 10.66 -6.10 -9.32
C ILE A 54 11.06 -6.53 -10.72
N THR A 55 10.59 -5.82 -11.76
CA THR A 55 10.96 -6.11 -13.15
C THR A 55 12.47 -6.07 -13.31
N ILE A 56 13.11 -4.95 -12.95
CA ILE A 56 14.57 -4.78 -13.01
C ILE A 56 15.29 -5.83 -12.14
N GLY A 57 14.77 -6.09 -10.94
CA GLY A 57 15.25 -7.12 -10.00
C GLY A 57 15.25 -8.54 -10.55
N THR A 58 14.41 -8.86 -11.53
CA THR A 58 14.38 -10.19 -12.17
C THR A 58 15.37 -10.34 -13.33
N HIS A 59 15.94 -9.24 -13.85
CA HIS A 59 16.87 -9.28 -14.99
C HIS A 59 18.07 -10.20 -14.80
N PRO A 60 18.71 -10.31 -13.61
CA PRO A 60 19.82 -11.25 -13.43
C PRO A 60 19.43 -12.69 -13.79
N ILE A 61 18.17 -13.10 -13.58
CA ILE A 61 17.72 -14.46 -13.86
C ILE A 61 17.23 -14.59 -15.31
N SER A 62 16.57 -13.56 -15.85
CA SER A 62 15.93 -13.62 -17.18
C SER A 62 16.81 -13.12 -18.33
N ALA A 63 17.95 -12.48 -18.04
CA ALA A 63 18.83 -11.95 -19.06
C ALA A 63 19.51 -13.06 -19.88
N SER A 64 19.77 -12.75 -21.15
CA SER A 64 20.50 -13.65 -22.04
C SER A 64 21.88 -14.01 -21.49
N PRO A 65 22.36 -15.25 -21.72
CA PRO A 65 23.71 -15.65 -21.38
C PRO A 65 24.75 -14.66 -21.93
N GLY A 66 25.68 -14.22 -21.08
CA GLY A 66 26.74 -13.27 -21.45
C GLY A 66 26.49 -11.82 -21.02
N ALA A 67 25.28 -11.48 -20.55
CA ALA A 67 25.06 -10.16 -19.94
C ALA A 67 25.82 -10.06 -18.60
N PRO A 68 26.35 -8.88 -18.20
CA PRO A 68 27.15 -8.72 -16.99
C PRO A 68 26.49 -9.27 -15.72
N LEU A 69 25.18 -9.07 -15.57
CA LEU A 69 24.40 -9.54 -14.42
C LEU A 69 23.70 -10.90 -14.62
N SER A 70 23.79 -11.52 -15.82
CA SER A 70 23.09 -12.79 -16.09
C SER A 70 23.57 -13.91 -15.18
N LEU A 71 22.66 -14.65 -14.59
CA LEU A 71 22.94 -15.79 -13.72
C LEU A 71 22.61 -17.08 -14.45
N ASP A 72 23.50 -18.05 -14.34
CA ASP A 72 23.27 -19.41 -14.85
C ASP A 72 22.85 -20.31 -13.69
N ALA A 73 21.58 -20.76 -13.68
CA ALA A 73 21.01 -21.46 -12.54
C ALA A 73 21.75 -22.77 -12.14
N PRO A 74 22.22 -23.61 -13.08
CA PRO A 74 22.98 -24.82 -12.73
C PRO A 74 24.32 -24.52 -12.03
N THR A 75 25.02 -23.46 -12.42
CA THR A 75 26.35 -23.15 -11.89
C THR A 75 26.33 -22.12 -10.74
N GLN A 76 25.30 -21.28 -10.67
CA GLN A 76 25.19 -20.15 -9.75
C GLN A 76 23.87 -20.16 -8.95
N ALA A 77 23.38 -21.36 -8.60
CA ALA A 77 22.12 -21.54 -7.87
C ALA A 77 22.00 -20.67 -6.60
N GLY A 78 23.12 -20.47 -5.88
CA GLY A 78 23.15 -19.60 -4.69
C GLY A 78 22.81 -18.14 -5.00
N PHE A 79 23.36 -17.58 -6.08
CA PHE A 79 23.03 -16.21 -6.50
C PHE A 79 21.60 -16.10 -7.03
N VAL A 80 21.08 -17.13 -7.71
CA VAL A 80 19.69 -17.16 -8.15
C VAL A 80 18.73 -17.12 -6.96
N LEU A 81 18.96 -17.97 -5.95
CA LEU A 81 18.13 -17.98 -4.73
C LEU A 81 18.25 -16.67 -3.96
N ALA A 82 19.46 -16.12 -3.83
CA ALA A 82 19.67 -14.81 -3.21
C ALA A 82 18.93 -13.69 -3.97
N ASN A 83 18.88 -13.74 -5.30
CA ASN A 83 18.18 -12.76 -6.12
C ASN A 83 16.66 -12.83 -5.94
N LEU A 84 16.10 -14.03 -5.89
CA LEU A 84 14.69 -14.23 -5.56
C LEU A 84 14.37 -13.74 -4.14
N ALA A 85 15.23 -14.05 -3.16
CA ALA A 85 15.06 -13.59 -1.79
C ALA A 85 15.16 -12.06 -1.69
N ALA A 86 16.00 -11.42 -2.49
CA ALA A 86 16.15 -9.96 -2.52
C ALA A 86 14.88 -9.23 -3.01
N LEU A 87 13.97 -9.93 -3.70
CA LEU A 87 12.68 -9.38 -4.13
C LEU A 87 11.62 -9.42 -3.01
N LEU A 88 11.79 -10.24 -1.96
CA LEU A 88 10.79 -10.39 -0.89
C LEU A 88 10.40 -9.06 -0.23
N PRO A 89 11.33 -8.15 0.11
CA PRO A 89 10.97 -6.81 0.60
C PRO A 89 10.02 -6.04 -0.33
N LEU A 90 10.21 -6.13 -1.65
CA LEU A 90 9.35 -5.46 -2.63
C LEU A 90 7.96 -6.09 -2.66
N VAL A 91 7.88 -7.42 -2.54
CA VAL A 91 6.60 -8.15 -2.44
C VAL A 91 5.84 -7.75 -1.17
N ILE A 92 6.54 -7.65 -0.03
CA ILE A 92 5.95 -7.18 1.23
C ILE A 92 5.43 -5.75 1.07
N SER A 93 6.19 -4.87 0.41
CA SER A 93 5.75 -3.50 0.12
C SER A 93 4.48 -3.47 -0.74
N CYS A 94 4.41 -4.26 -1.81
CA CYS A 94 3.19 -4.40 -2.63
C CYS A 94 2.00 -4.89 -1.81
N PHE A 95 2.19 -5.91 -0.96
CA PHE A 95 1.14 -6.42 -0.10
C PHE A 95 0.60 -5.36 0.86
N LEU A 96 1.50 -4.57 1.49
CA LEU A 96 1.09 -3.48 2.39
C LEU A 96 0.35 -2.37 1.65
N ALA A 97 0.79 -2.01 0.45
CA ALA A 97 0.14 -1.00 -0.39
C ALA A 97 -1.25 -1.46 -0.86
N LEU A 98 -1.39 -2.72 -1.30
CA LEU A 98 -2.69 -3.30 -1.64
C LEU A 98 -3.63 -3.34 -0.42
N ARG A 99 -3.12 -3.76 0.74
CA ARG A 99 -3.89 -3.75 1.98
C ARG A 99 -4.37 -2.35 2.36
N ALA A 100 -3.54 -1.33 2.15
CA ALA A 100 -3.91 0.06 2.37
C ALA A 100 -5.02 0.51 1.41
N MET A 101 -4.96 0.13 0.13
CA MET A 101 -6.03 0.49 -0.82
C MET A 101 -7.38 -0.17 -0.48
N LEU A 102 -7.36 -1.39 0.07
CA LEU A 102 -8.57 -2.11 0.46
C LEU A 102 -9.13 -1.68 1.83
N LEU A 103 -8.38 -0.85 2.58
CA LEU A 103 -8.82 -0.30 3.86
C LEU A 103 -9.90 0.76 3.63
N GLY A 104 -11.13 0.39 3.98
CA GLY A 104 -12.34 1.19 3.75
C GLY A 104 -13.48 0.38 3.14
N GLU A 105 -13.22 -0.81 2.61
CA GLU A 105 -14.30 -1.70 2.13
C GLU A 105 -15.02 -2.43 3.29
N GLU A 106 -14.32 -2.63 4.41
CA GLU A 106 -14.81 -3.37 5.59
C GLU A 106 -15.31 -2.42 6.70
N PHE A 107 -16.38 -1.68 6.45
CA PHE A 107 -17.05 -0.92 7.52
C PHE A 107 -17.96 -1.85 8.35
N ASP A 108 -17.45 -2.31 9.48
CA ASP A 108 -18.25 -2.98 10.51
C ASP A 108 -19.10 -1.95 11.28
N ALA A 109 -20.41 -2.10 11.19
CA ALA A 109 -21.39 -1.22 11.83
C ALA A 109 -22.23 -1.98 12.88
N ASP A 110 -21.81 -3.19 13.27
CA ASP A 110 -22.55 -4.02 14.22
C ASP A 110 -22.59 -3.35 15.62
N GLY A 111 -23.80 -3.38 16.23
CA GLY A 111 -24.03 -2.96 17.62
C GLY A 111 -24.29 -1.47 17.85
N LEU A 112 -24.66 -0.70 16.82
CA LEU A 112 -24.95 0.73 16.95
C LEU A 112 -26.44 1.04 16.91
N GLU A 113 -27.03 1.27 18.07
CA GLU A 113 -28.38 1.84 18.21
C GLU A 113 -28.28 3.38 18.38
N GLY A 114 -28.81 4.13 17.41
CA GLY A 114 -28.98 5.60 17.48
C GLY A 114 -28.17 6.41 16.44
N ASP A 115 -28.84 7.35 15.77
CA ASP A 115 -28.26 8.20 14.71
C ASP A 115 -27.08 9.06 15.18
N ALA A 116 -27.07 9.54 16.43
CA ALA A 116 -25.96 10.34 16.95
C ALA A 116 -24.66 9.54 17.15
N ALA A 117 -24.76 8.34 17.74
CA ALA A 117 -23.61 7.47 17.98
C ALA A 117 -23.05 6.88 16.67
N LEU A 118 -23.94 6.58 15.72
CA LEU A 118 -23.56 6.11 14.39
C LEU A 118 -22.78 7.18 13.61
N ARG A 119 -23.20 8.45 13.68
CA ARG A 119 -22.52 9.61 13.05
C ARG A 119 -21.08 9.78 13.51
N GLN A 120 -20.87 9.89 14.83
CA GLN A 120 -19.55 10.13 15.40
C GLN A 120 -18.60 8.95 15.12
N ARG A 121 -19.11 7.71 15.14
CA ARG A 121 -18.30 6.53 14.79
C ARG A 121 -17.99 6.43 13.31
N LEU A 122 -18.90 6.79 12.40
CA LEU A 122 -18.62 6.84 10.97
C LEU A 122 -17.47 7.80 10.68
N PHE A 123 -17.52 9.01 11.24
CA PHE A 123 -16.45 10.00 11.08
C PHE A 123 -15.12 9.54 11.70
N ALA A 124 -15.15 9.01 12.92
CA ALA A 124 -13.97 8.46 13.58
C ALA A 124 -13.38 7.26 12.82
N SER A 125 -14.23 6.41 12.22
CA SER A 125 -13.80 5.27 11.44
C SER A 125 -13.13 5.69 10.13
N PHE A 126 -13.61 6.76 9.50
CA PHE A 126 -13.00 7.33 8.29
C PHE A 126 -11.64 7.98 8.58
N ILE A 127 -11.52 8.76 9.64
CA ILE A 127 -10.21 9.30 10.07
C ILE A 127 -9.25 8.15 10.38
N ARG A 128 -9.73 7.12 11.09
CA ARG A 128 -8.92 5.93 11.42
C ARG A 128 -8.48 5.17 10.17
N SER A 129 -9.30 5.10 9.11
CA SER A 129 -8.89 4.45 7.86
C SER A 129 -7.77 5.24 7.19
N ILE A 130 -7.87 6.57 7.10
CA ILE A 130 -6.81 7.44 6.58
C ILE A 130 -5.50 7.25 7.36
N ASP A 131 -5.55 7.21 8.69
CA ASP A 131 -4.36 6.95 9.52
C ASP A 131 -3.76 5.55 9.32
N ALA A 132 -4.62 4.53 9.13
CA ALA A 132 -4.17 3.17 8.85
C ALA A 132 -3.51 3.07 7.47
N GLN A 133 -4.11 3.69 6.45
CA GLN A 133 -3.54 3.78 5.11
C GLN A 133 -2.18 4.49 5.13
N ALA A 134 -2.07 5.64 5.80
CA ALA A 134 -0.83 6.39 5.93
C ALA A 134 0.29 5.58 6.62
N ARG A 135 -0.04 4.83 7.68
CA ARG A 135 0.92 3.95 8.37
C ARG A 135 1.39 2.79 7.48
N LEU A 136 0.47 2.15 6.77
CA LEU A 136 0.84 1.08 5.83
C LEU A 136 1.70 1.62 4.68
N LEU A 137 1.38 2.79 4.14
CA LEU A 137 2.19 3.46 3.13
C LEU A 137 3.61 3.73 3.66
N TYR A 138 3.74 4.24 4.90
CA TYR A 138 5.05 4.45 5.53
C TYR A 138 5.86 3.14 5.61
N HIS A 139 5.23 2.03 6.01
CA HIS A 139 5.90 0.73 6.03
C HIS A 139 6.24 0.20 4.64
N ALA A 140 5.35 0.37 3.66
CA ALA A 140 5.58 -0.02 2.27
C ALA A 140 6.82 0.70 1.71
N VAL A 141 6.92 2.02 1.90
CA VAL A 141 8.10 2.81 1.48
C VAL A 141 9.39 2.24 2.08
N ARG A 142 9.40 1.94 3.39
CA ARG A 142 10.58 1.37 4.04
C ARG A 142 10.99 0.02 3.45
N TRP A 143 10.03 -0.87 3.23
CA TRP A 143 10.28 -2.18 2.63
C TRP A 143 10.78 -2.06 1.19
N THR A 144 10.30 -1.07 0.42
CA THR A 144 10.81 -0.81 -0.92
C THR A 144 12.24 -0.31 -0.91
N ILE A 145 12.58 0.62 -0.02
CA ILE A 145 13.96 1.10 0.13
C ILE A 145 14.88 -0.07 0.51
N THR A 146 14.46 -0.91 1.48
CA THR A 146 15.21 -2.10 1.87
C THR A 146 15.38 -3.07 0.71
N GLY A 147 14.34 -3.33 -0.08
CA GLY A 147 14.41 -4.19 -1.26
C GLY A 147 15.33 -3.66 -2.33
N GLY A 148 15.24 -2.35 -2.65
CA GLY A 148 16.13 -1.71 -3.61
C GLY A 148 17.59 -1.78 -3.19
N ALA A 149 17.90 -1.46 -1.92
CA ALA A 149 19.25 -1.56 -1.38
C ALA A 149 19.79 -3.00 -1.42
N LEU A 150 18.97 -3.98 -1.06
CA LEU A 150 19.36 -5.39 -1.08
C LEU A 150 19.65 -5.90 -2.50
N ASN A 151 18.83 -5.49 -3.49
CA ASN A 151 19.08 -5.81 -4.90
C ASN A 151 20.39 -5.18 -5.39
N LEU A 152 20.65 -3.91 -5.07
CA LEU A 152 21.91 -3.25 -5.45
C LEU A 152 23.14 -3.93 -4.86
N LEU A 153 23.08 -4.30 -3.58
CA LEU A 153 24.18 -5.03 -2.92
C LEU A 153 24.42 -6.39 -3.58
N LEU A 154 23.34 -7.11 -3.90
CA LEU A 154 23.45 -8.40 -4.56
C LEU A 154 24.01 -8.27 -5.98
N TRP A 155 23.56 -7.29 -6.76
CA TRP A 155 24.13 -7.04 -8.09
C TRP A 155 25.61 -6.70 -8.02
N GLY A 156 26.01 -5.89 -7.03
CA GLY A 156 27.42 -5.63 -6.76
C GLY A 156 28.21 -6.90 -6.46
N ALA A 157 27.66 -7.80 -5.65
CA ALA A 157 28.28 -9.09 -5.34
C ALA A 157 28.39 -10.01 -6.57
N ILE A 158 27.35 -10.06 -7.41
CA ILE A 158 27.35 -10.82 -8.68
C ILE A 158 28.45 -10.30 -9.61
N LEU A 159 28.53 -8.98 -9.78
CA LEU A 159 29.55 -8.36 -10.65
C LEU A 159 30.96 -8.62 -10.11
N TYR A 160 31.16 -8.46 -8.80
CA TYR A 160 32.44 -8.74 -8.17
C TYR A 160 32.86 -10.19 -8.37
N ALA A 161 31.96 -11.15 -8.12
CA ALA A 161 32.25 -12.58 -8.27
C ALA A 161 32.54 -13.00 -9.72
N LYS A 162 32.09 -12.21 -10.72
CA LYS A 162 32.38 -12.46 -12.14
C LYS A 162 33.67 -11.80 -12.62
N MET A 163 34.11 -10.76 -11.95
CA MET A 163 35.32 -10.00 -12.30
C MET A 163 36.57 -10.48 -11.55
N ALA A 164 36.38 -11.16 -10.42
CA ALA A 164 37.43 -11.80 -9.63
C ALA A 164 37.80 -13.17 -10.19
#